data_AF-A0A0D3GRH3-F1
#
_entry.id   AF-A0A0D3GRH3-F1
#
_cell.length_a   1.000
_cell.length_b   1.000
_cell.length_c   1.000
_cell.angle_alpha   90.00
_cell.angle_beta   90.00
_cell.angle_gamma   90.00
#
_symmetry.space_group_name_H-M   'P 1'
#
loop_
_entity.id
_entity.type
_entity.pdbx_description
1 polymer ?
#
loop_
_entity_poly.entity_id
_entity_poly.type
_entity_poly.pdbx_seq_one_letter_code
_entity_poly.pdbx_strand_id
1 'polypeptide(L)'
;MEKPASWKFTNTSTGRGYVEADINPGTSSPAIHIATTQLESPSSGPPAAQPQTRSLERYAQAEHAVAALGSARNVVLGGDMSWDDAVDMPFPLPAGGGGGGGGWVDAWTVLAAGSTPGLC
;
A
#
# COMPACT_ATOMS: atom_id res chain seq x y z
N MET A 1 19.30 9.11 -16.99
CA MET A 1 18.30 8.87 -15.94
C MET A 1 17.91 7.42 -16.06
N GLU A 2 18.27 6.59 -15.09
CA GLU A 2 17.85 5.18 -15.10
C GLU A 2 16.33 5.11 -14.97
N LYS A 3 15.74 4.16 -15.70
CA LYS A 3 14.29 3.95 -15.64
C LYS A 3 13.97 3.30 -14.28
N PRO A 4 13.01 3.84 -13.51
CA PRO A 4 12.62 3.21 -12.26
C PRO A 4 12.08 1.80 -12.55
N ALA A 5 12.36 0.87 -11.64
CA ALA A 5 11.90 -0.49 -11.79
C ALA A 5 10.36 -0.51 -11.69
N SER A 6 9.71 -1.25 -12.59
CA SER A 6 8.25 -1.27 -12.72
C SER A 6 7.76 -2.70 -12.92
N TRP A 7 6.74 -3.08 -12.17
CA TRP A 7 6.16 -4.41 -12.19
C TRP A 7 4.68 -4.32 -12.51
N LYS A 8 4.17 -5.31 -13.24
CA LYS A 8 2.74 -5.44 -13.54
C LYS A 8 2.18 -6.57 -12.70
N PHE A 9 1.00 -6.35 -12.14
CA PHE A 9 0.24 -7.43 -11.55
C PHE A 9 -0.26 -8.37 -12.64
N THR A 10 -0.27 -9.66 -12.38
CA THR A 10 -0.71 -10.67 -13.35
C THR A 10 -2.23 -10.85 -13.35
N ASN A 11 -2.90 -10.46 -12.25
CA ASN A 11 -4.33 -10.58 -12.02
C ASN A 11 -5.06 -9.23 -12.24
N THR A 12 -4.77 -8.54 -13.35
CA THR A 12 -5.40 -7.26 -13.68
C THR A 12 -5.95 -7.26 -15.10
N SER A 13 -7.16 -6.71 -15.27
CA SER A 13 -7.74 -6.42 -16.59
C SER A 13 -7.39 -5.01 -17.09
N THR A 14 -6.90 -4.14 -16.20
CA THR A 14 -6.66 -2.71 -16.45
C THR A 14 -5.17 -2.33 -16.47
N GLY A 15 -4.27 -3.30 -16.32
CA GLY A 15 -2.83 -3.08 -16.43
C GLY A 15 -2.18 -2.51 -15.17
N ARG A 16 -2.74 -2.79 -13.99
CA ARG A 16 -2.25 -2.36 -12.68
C ARG A 16 -0.86 -2.89 -12.35
N GLY A 17 -0.17 -2.21 -11.45
CA GLY A 17 1.21 -2.51 -11.09
C GLY A 17 1.77 -1.59 -10.02
N TYR A 18 3.08 -1.69 -9.81
CA TYR A 18 3.82 -0.80 -8.92
C TYR A 18 5.17 -0.41 -9.52
N VAL A 19 5.69 0.72 -9.06
CA VAL A 19 6.96 1.31 -9.48
C VAL A 19 7.79 1.58 -8.24
N GLU A 20 9.05 1.20 -8.25
CA GLU A 20 9.99 1.41 -7.15
C GLU A 20 11.05 2.45 -7.52
N ALA A 21 11.48 3.21 -6.51
CA ALA A 21 12.60 4.12 -6.59
C ALA A 21 13.25 4.30 -5.21
N ASP A 22 14.56 4.55 -5.21
CA ASP A 22 15.28 4.95 -4.00
C ASP A 22 15.42 6.47 -3.94
N ILE A 23 15.13 7.03 -2.77
CA ILE A 23 15.42 8.42 -2.43
C ILE A 23 16.58 8.46 -1.46
N ASN A 24 17.60 9.26 -1.77
CA ASN A 24 18.73 9.55 -0.89
C ASN A 24 18.58 10.98 -0.34
N PRO A 25 18.07 11.15 0.89
CA PRO A 25 17.78 12.50 1.43
C PRO A 25 19.03 13.30 1.80
N GLY A 26 20.21 12.68 1.81
CA GLY A 26 21.49 13.33 2.09
C GLY A 26 22.56 12.32 2.52
N THR A 27 23.79 12.78 2.75
CA THR A 27 24.95 11.92 3.04
C THR A 27 24.93 11.26 4.42
N SER A 28 24.09 11.75 5.34
CA SER A 28 23.97 11.24 6.71
C SER A 28 22.65 10.53 7.01
N SER A 29 21.73 10.47 6.05
CA SER A 29 20.41 9.85 6.22
C SER A 29 20.32 8.54 5.45
N PRO A 30 19.70 7.49 6.00
CA PRO A 30 19.50 6.24 5.27
C PRO A 30 18.64 6.49 4.02
N ALA A 31 18.92 5.74 2.96
CA ALA A 31 18.08 5.72 1.77
C ALA A 31 16.64 5.32 2.14
N ILE A 32 15.67 5.91 1.47
CA ILE A 32 14.26 5.58 1.58
C ILE A 32 13.88 4.82 0.31
N HIS A 33 13.43 3.58 0.45
CA HIS A 33 12.91 2.81 -0.67
C HIS A 33 11.42 3.12 -0.82
N ILE A 34 10.98 3.58 -1.98
CA ILE A 34 9.59 3.98 -2.21
C ILE A 34 9.00 3.11 -3.29
N ALA A 35 7.86 2.51 -3.00
CA ALA A 35 7.00 1.82 -3.96
C ALA A 35 5.68 2.59 -4.10
N THR A 36 5.36 3.00 -5.32
CA THR A 36 4.06 3.60 -5.66
C THR A 36 3.26 2.56 -6.43
N THR A 37 2.02 2.29 -6.03
CA THR A 37 1.12 1.35 -6.71
C THR A 37 -0.21 2.00 -7.06
N GLN A 38 -0.83 1.46 -8.11
CA GLN A 38 -2.25 1.61 -8.32
C GLN A 38 -2.86 0.21 -8.32
N LEU A 39 -3.67 -0.10 -7.31
CA LEU A 39 -4.33 -1.40 -7.20
C LEU A 39 -5.59 -1.45 -8.09
N GLU A 40 -6.17 -2.65 -8.20
CA GLU A 40 -7.41 -2.83 -8.97
C GLU A 40 -8.54 -1.98 -8.39
N SER A 41 -9.15 -1.19 -9.26
CA SER A 41 -10.22 -0.29 -8.87
C SER A 41 -11.46 -1.08 -8.44
N PRO A 42 -12.36 -0.50 -7.63
CA PRO A 42 -13.63 -1.13 -7.32
C PRO A 42 -14.39 -1.38 -8.62
N SER A 43 -15.12 -2.48 -8.72
CA SER A 43 -15.92 -2.76 -9.92
C SER A 43 -16.96 -1.64 -10.10
N SER A 44 -16.84 -0.90 -11.19
CA SER A 44 -17.80 0.15 -11.55
C SER A 44 -18.97 -0.49 -12.31
N GLY A 45 -19.82 -1.21 -11.60
CA GLY A 45 -21.19 -1.42 -12.08
C GLY A 45 -21.92 -0.07 -12.15
N PRO A 46 -22.99 0.08 -12.95
CA PRO A 46 -23.74 1.33 -13.04
C PRO A 46 -24.12 1.87 -11.65
N PRO A 47 -24.04 3.20 -11.43
CA PRO A 47 -23.85 3.85 -10.12
C PRO A 47 -25.01 3.73 -9.11
N ALA A 48 -26.05 2.94 -9.39
CA ALA A 48 -27.24 2.85 -8.56
C ALA A 48 -27.56 1.46 -7.99
N ALA A 49 -26.87 0.38 -8.42
CA ALA A 49 -27.43 -0.96 -8.21
C ALA A 49 -26.57 -1.95 -7.40
N GLN A 50 -25.29 -1.70 -7.14
CA GLN A 50 -24.47 -2.69 -6.44
C GLN A 50 -23.52 -2.05 -5.42
N PRO A 51 -23.54 -2.50 -4.14
CA PRO A 51 -22.50 -2.15 -3.19
C PRO A 51 -21.14 -2.58 -3.76
N GLN A 52 -20.10 -1.81 -3.48
CA GLN A 52 -18.74 -2.20 -3.82
C GLN A 52 -18.48 -3.60 -3.26
N THR A 53 -18.15 -4.53 -4.14
CA THR A 53 -17.82 -5.89 -3.75
C THR A 53 -16.32 -5.99 -3.51
N ARG A 54 -15.95 -6.78 -2.52
CA ARG A 54 -14.57 -7.19 -2.27
C ARG A 54 -13.93 -7.64 -3.59
N SER A 55 -12.79 -7.06 -3.94
CA SER A 55 -11.99 -7.55 -5.08
C SER A 55 -10.89 -8.46 -4.56
N LEU A 56 -10.98 -9.74 -4.92
CA LEU A 56 -9.91 -10.70 -4.63
C LEU A 56 -8.63 -10.31 -5.39
N GLU A 57 -8.75 -9.68 -6.55
CA GLU A 57 -7.63 -9.17 -7.31
C GLU A 57 -6.89 -8.08 -6.54
N ARG A 58 -7.60 -7.04 -6.07
CA ARG A 58 -7.01 -5.94 -5.28
C ARG A 58 -6.33 -6.47 -4.03
N TYR A 59 -6.95 -7.40 -3.31
CA TYR A 59 -6.35 -7.98 -2.11
C TYR A 59 -5.06 -8.76 -2.42
N ALA A 60 -5.07 -9.62 -3.44
CA ALA A 60 -3.88 -10.37 -3.84
C ALA A 60 -2.75 -9.46 -4.37
N GLN A 61 -3.09 -8.34 -5.00
CA GLN A 61 -2.11 -7.34 -5.43
C GLN A 61 -1.46 -6.64 -4.23
N ALA A 62 -2.24 -6.27 -3.21
CA ALA A 62 -1.72 -5.71 -1.96
C ALA A 62 -0.79 -6.70 -1.25
N GLU A 63 -1.20 -7.97 -1.10
CA GLU A 63 -0.34 -9.02 -0.52
C GLU A 63 0.96 -9.18 -1.31
N HIS A 64 0.88 -9.20 -2.65
CA HIS A 64 2.06 -9.33 -3.49
C HIS A 64 3.03 -8.15 -3.30
N ALA A 65 2.52 -6.91 -3.32
CA ALA A 65 3.34 -5.72 -3.17
C ALA A 65 4.05 -5.69 -1.80
N VAL A 66 3.32 -6.00 -0.72
CA VAL A 66 3.89 -6.02 0.62
C VAL A 66 4.92 -7.13 0.78
N ALA A 67 4.66 -8.32 0.22
CA ALA A 67 5.60 -9.43 0.25
C ALA A 67 6.87 -9.14 -0.56
N ALA A 68 6.73 -8.54 -1.75
CA ALA A 68 7.86 -8.18 -2.60
C ALA A 68 8.83 -7.21 -1.91
N LEU A 69 8.28 -6.29 -1.11
CA LEU A 69 9.02 -5.28 -0.36
C LEU A 69 9.47 -5.74 1.03
N GLY A 70 9.12 -6.95 1.46
CA GLY A 70 9.32 -7.42 2.84
C GLY A 70 10.77 -7.56 3.27
N SER A 71 11.73 -7.61 2.33
CA SER A 71 13.16 -7.64 2.62
C SER A 71 13.82 -6.25 2.66
N ALA A 72 13.12 -5.21 2.17
CA ALA A 72 13.61 -3.84 2.14
C ALA A 72 13.59 -3.22 3.54
N ARG A 73 14.55 -2.32 3.80
CA ARG A 73 14.59 -1.50 5.01
C ARG A 73 14.16 -0.08 4.65
N ASN A 74 13.55 0.62 5.61
CA ASN A 74 13.12 2.00 5.43
C ASN A 74 12.28 2.19 4.16
N VAL A 75 11.24 1.36 4.04
CA VAL A 75 10.39 1.28 2.86
C VAL A 75 9.06 1.97 3.09
N VAL A 76 8.57 2.66 2.05
CA VAL A 76 7.25 3.26 1.98
C VAL A 76 6.51 2.64 0.80
N LEU A 77 5.34 2.05 1.07
CA LEU A 77 4.40 1.61 0.04
C LEU A 77 3.18 2.55 0.08
N GLY A 78 2.82 3.11 -1.08
CA GLY A 78 1.73 4.07 -1.18
C GLY A 78 1.14 4.18 -2.58
N GLY A 79 0.17 5.06 -2.76
CA GLY A 79 -0.47 5.33 -4.04
C GLY A 79 -2.00 5.22 -3.97
N ASP A 80 -2.64 4.99 -5.12
CA ASP A 80 -4.08 4.76 -5.20
C ASP A 80 -4.37 3.28 -4.92
N MET A 81 -4.62 2.99 -3.65
CA MET A 81 -4.91 1.62 -3.22
C MET A 81 -6.37 1.22 -3.46
N SER A 82 -7.27 2.20 -3.73
CA SER A 82 -8.70 1.94 -3.87
C SER A 82 -9.27 1.04 -2.75
N TRP A 83 -8.72 1.18 -1.54
CA TRP A 83 -8.94 0.27 -0.42
C TRP A 83 -10.04 0.77 0.49
N ASP A 84 -10.94 -0.12 0.91
CA ASP A 84 -11.95 0.12 1.93
C ASP A 84 -11.92 -1.03 2.93
N ASP A 85 -11.52 -0.77 4.17
CA ASP A 85 -11.42 -1.79 5.22
C ASP A 85 -12.75 -2.49 5.52
N ALA A 86 -13.89 -1.81 5.29
CA ALA A 86 -15.22 -2.39 5.49
C ALA A 86 -15.58 -3.40 4.39
N VAL A 87 -14.99 -3.27 3.21
CA VAL A 87 -15.27 -4.11 2.03
C VAL A 87 -14.16 -5.15 1.80
N ASP A 88 -12.90 -4.76 1.95
CA ASP A 88 -11.73 -5.53 1.56
C ASP A 88 -11.05 -6.28 2.71
N MET A 89 -11.53 -6.11 3.95
CA MET A 89 -10.85 -6.50 5.20
C MET A 89 -9.64 -5.60 5.50
N PRO A 90 -9.05 -5.68 6.72
CA PRO A 90 -7.83 -4.93 7.01
C PRO A 90 -6.75 -5.19 5.97
N PHE A 91 -6.05 -4.13 5.59
CA PHE A 91 -4.94 -4.22 4.64
C PHE A 91 -3.94 -5.32 5.05
N PRO A 92 -3.43 -6.15 4.12
CA PRO A 92 -2.66 -7.36 4.44
C PRO A 92 -1.22 -7.06 4.88
N LEU A 93 -1.09 -6.38 6.02
CA LEU A 93 0.20 -6.12 6.64
C LEU A 93 0.69 -7.38 7.38
N PRO A 94 1.96 -7.79 7.17
CA PRO A 94 2.58 -8.84 7.96
C PRO A 94 2.49 -8.52 9.44
N ALA A 95 2.15 -9.53 10.26
CA ALA A 95 2.18 -9.39 11.70
C ALA A 95 3.58 -8.92 12.13
N GLY A 96 3.66 -7.77 12.80
CA GLY A 96 4.91 -7.26 13.33
C GLY A 96 5.55 -8.29 14.26
N GLY A 97 6.86 -8.49 14.14
CA GLY A 97 7.58 -9.37 15.06
C GLY A 97 7.37 -8.88 16.49
N GLY A 98 6.77 -9.73 17.34
CA GLY A 98 6.51 -9.43 18.75
C GLY A 98 7.81 -9.15 19.50
N GLY A 99 8.24 -7.89 19.52
CA GLY A 99 9.53 -7.51 20.08
C GLY A 99 10.05 -6.18 19.55
N GLY A 100 9.28 -5.10 19.67
CA GLY A 100 9.78 -3.72 19.70
C GLY A 100 10.56 -3.17 18.49
N GLY A 101 10.72 -3.92 17.40
CA GLY A 101 11.53 -3.49 16.26
C GLY A 101 11.14 -4.18 14.96
N GLY A 102 10.44 -3.44 14.09
CA GLY A 102 10.27 -3.82 12.69
C GLY A 102 8.89 -4.41 12.38
N GLY A 103 8.11 -3.64 11.64
CA GLY A 103 6.85 -4.06 11.05
C GLY A 103 6.31 -2.94 10.17
N TRP A 104 5.45 -3.30 9.22
CA TRP A 104 4.69 -2.30 8.49
C TRP A 104 3.73 -1.59 9.44
N VAL A 105 3.54 -0.30 9.20
CA VAL A 105 2.56 0.52 9.92
C VAL A 105 1.76 1.31 8.90
N ASP A 106 0.45 1.42 9.12
CA ASP A 106 -0.36 2.39 8.40
C ASP A 106 -0.13 3.78 9.01
N ALA A 107 0.52 4.66 8.25
CA ALA A 107 0.83 6.02 8.66
C ALA A 107 -0.41 6.81 9.10
N TRP A 108 -1.56 6.60 8.45
CA TRP A 108 -2.80 7.26 8.83
C TRP A 108 -3.28 6.83 10.21
N THR A 109 -3.28 5.52 10.50
CA THR A 109 -3.71 5.01 11.82
C THR A 109 -2.84 5.51 12.96
N VAL A 110 -1.52 5.63 12.74
CA VAL A 110 -0.57 6.14 13.73
C VAL A 110 -0.79 7.63 14.00
N LEU A 111 -1.00 8.43 12.97
CA LEU A 111 -1.23 9.88 13.10
C LEU A 111 -2.63 10.20 13.65
N ALA A 112 -3.65 9.45 13.24
CA ALA A 112 -5.02 9.61 13.70
C ALA A 112 -5.14 9.29 15.20
N ALA A 113 -4.45 8.26 15.69
CA ALA A 113 -4.42 7.92 17.11
C ALA A 113 -3.77 9.01 17.98
N GLY A 114 -2.88 9.84 17.42
CA GLY A 114 -2.28 10.99 18.09
C GLY A 114 -3.13 12.27 18.07
N SER A 115 -4.19 12.29 17.25
CA SER A 115 -5.09 13.44 17.11
C SER A 115 -6.25 13.29 18.09
N THR A 116 -6.17 13.95 19.26
CA THR A 116 -7.28 13.95 20.22
C THR A 116 -8.47 14.72 19.61
N PRO A 117 -9.66 14.10 19.44
CA PRO A 117 -10.82 14.82 18.92
C PRO A 117 -11.39 15.68 20.06
N GLY A 118 -11.14 16.99 20.04
CA GLY A 118 -11.66 17.88 21.09
C GLY A 118 -11.21 19.34 21.09
N LEU A 119 -10.50 19.81 20.05
CA LEU A 119 -10.15 21.23 19.92
C LEU A 119 -10.55 21.73 18.52
N CYS A 120 -11.85 21.80 18.30
CA CYS A 120 -12.49 22.63 17.27
C CYS A 120 -13.70 23.31 17.93
#